data_AF-A0A0N8SM81-F1
#
_entry.id   AF-A0A0N8SM81-F1
#
_cell.length_a   1.000
_cell.length_b   1.000
_cell.length_c   1.000
_cell.angle_alpha   90.00
_cell.angle_beta   90.00
_cell.angle_gamma   90.00
#
_symmetry.space_group_name_H-M   'P 1'
#
loop_
_entity.id
_entity.type
_entity.pdbx_description
1 polymer ?
#
loop_
_entity_poly.entity_id
_entity_poly.type
_entity_poly.pdbx_seq_one_letter_code
_entity_poly.pdbx_strand_id
1 'polypeptide(L)'
;MFSRTLLVAATLTCSSLALADDTLRIERLQRCDDLLDRQQQTFCLSAEGMGKGPVEIRLAGKTLPESAIQRDGDRLRVQLKYADWQSGPLWLRQDGNSSNAVWLSMAGSHVLAATPDEVAKNMDGLTTYVNLISLIIEERFDGHEEAQRIAQKFGATVVGSIAPLNTWQLRLPTKNLVERDAMVLRMGSEVSVDAVVIEESQAEAAEGEAPPSDGKQEKPTREQWTANRFMDAVNYYQRRIPGKVSPIKPVPIRVGIIERNVDFDTPDFADYRGDCHSGAPRTCVFARDARKPDGHGTTVTGILAANTAEGGNTGFLKSLDGASQGFDVIVERNSDAGITANVAASVNLVEDGVRVLNWSWGIHRIGAKNIQGDDVDSLIRSGLAMSGYEELLEEFFLWLREKHPDVLVVNSAGNGSSFSSTDEYRLPSSFITDQLLVVGGHQRTERDDVAVDDPAYVEKRESSNVDMRVDIMASACTRASTAKAGEQGAVHCGTSYATPMVTGMVAAMLSINPRLTPEQIRMLLRRSAMTIGSNYDFEPVGADDLTAPILPSEREFKLHDKDVGRSARLDMQKALDLTVQSLDRVR
;
A
#
# COMPACT_ATOMS: atom_id res chain seq x y z
N MET A 1 -34.29 64.26 -44.73
CA MET A 1 -33.08 63.87 -45.48
C MET A 1 -31.91 64.63 -44.88
N PHE A 2 -31.01 63.97 -44.14
CA PHE A 2 -29.56 64.18 -44.17
C PHE A 2 -28.86 63.28 -43.14
N SER A 3 -27.90 62.55 -43.68
CA SER A 3 -26.67 61.96 -43.14
C SER A 3 -26.64 61.17 -41.83
N ARG A 4 -26.16 59.92 -41.99
CA ARG A 4 -25.66 59.00 -40.97
C ARG A 4 -24.37 59.51 -40.33
N THR A 5 -24.20 59.28 -39.05
CA THR A 5 -22.89 59.04 -38.44
C THR A 5 -23.05 57.99 -37.35
N LEU A 6 -22.35 56.86 -37.52
CA LEU A 6 -22.26 55.75 -36.58
C LEU A 6 -21.58 56.21 -35.29
N LEU A 7 -22.16 55.88 -34.13
CA LEU A 7 -21.43 55.81 -32.88
C LEU A 7 -21.33 54.33 -32.47
N VAL A 8 -20.10 53.84 -32.38
CA VAL A 8 -19.74 52.52 -31.87
C VAL A 8 -19.81 52.58 -30.35
N ALA A 9 -20.67 51.77 -29.74
CA ALA A 9 -20.64 51.50 -28.30
C ALA A 9 -20.07 50.09 -28.10
N ALA A 10 -18.82 50.03 -27.65
CA ALA A 10 -18.16 48.79 -27.23
C ALA A 10 -18.67 48.42 -25.82
N THR A 11 -19.46 47.37 -25.73
CA THR A 11 -19.82 46.74 -24.46
C THR A 11 -18.65 45.89 -23.97
N LEU A 12 -17.94 46.35 -22.94
CA LEU A 12 -17.06 45.50 -22.13
C LEU A 12 -17.93 44.49 -21.37
N THR A 13 -17.97 43.25 -21.83
CA THR A 13 -18.37 42.11 -21.01
C THR A 13 -17.23 41.82 -20.04
N CYS A 14 -17.43 42.13 -18.76
CA CYS A 14 -16.60 41.65 -17.67
C CYS A 14 -16.67 40.13 -17.65
N SER A 15 -15.64 39.46 -18.17
CA SER A 15 -15.40 38.06 -17.92
C SER A 15 -15.11 37.92 -16.42
N SER A 16 -16.04 37.36 -15.68
CA SER A 16 -15.76 36.80 -14.36
C SER A 16 -14.69 35.73 -14.55
N LEU A 17 -13.46 36.04 -14.15
CA LEU A 17 -12.45 35.02 -13.85
C LEU A 17 -13.12 34.04 -12.89
N ALA A 18 -13.34 32.82 -13.34
CA ALA A 18 -13.69 31.71 -12.46
C ALA A 18 -12.55 31.63 -11.43
N LEU A 19 -12.84 32.00 -10.18
CA LEU A 19 -11.99 31.66 -9.05
C LEU A 19 -11.85 30.14 -9.10
N ALA A 20 -10.60 29.66 -9.10
CA ALA A 20 -10.33 28.26 -8.80
C ALA A 20 -11.07 27.93 -7.50
N ASP A 21 -11.84 26.86 -7.51
CA ASP A 21 -12.59 26.42 -6.34
C ASP A 21 -11.54 26.01 -5.29
N ASP A 22 -11.24 26.88 -4.32
CA ASP A 22 -10.26 26.67 -3.25
C ASP A 22 -10.78 25.62 -2.27
N THR A 23 -10.82 24.39 -2.75
CA THR A 23 -11.36 23.26 -2.00
C THR A 23 -10.37 22.79 -0.94
N LEU A 24 -10.85 22.70 0.30
CA LEU A 24 -10.05 22.34 1.48
C LEU A 24 -9.41 20.95 1.35
N ARG A 25 -8.09 20.79 1.49
CA ARG A 25 -7.39 19.49 1.40
C ARG A 25 -6.39 19.31 2.53
N ILE A 26 -6.33 18.12 3.11
CA ILE A 26 -5.24 17.71 4.00
C ILE A 26 -4.13 17.11 3.13
N GLU A 27 -3.02 17.81 3.01
CA GLU A 27 -1.86 17.35 2.23
C GLU A 27 -0.84 16.61 3.09
N ARG A 28 -0.72 16.98 4.38
CA ARG A 28 0.22 16.37 5.30
C ARG A 28 -0.44 16.12 6.65
N LEU A 29 -0.11 14.99 7.24
CA LEU A 29 -0.38 14.65 8.63
C LEU A 29 0.79 13.81 9.12
N GLN A 30 1.45 14.21 10.20
CA GLN A 30 2.54 13.45 10.80
C GLN A 30 2.60 13.73 12.31
N ARG A 31 3.15 12.79 13.08
CA ARG A 31 3.57 13.10 14.45
C ARG A 31 4.68 14.16 14.41
N CYS A 32 4.70 15.03 15.41
CA CYS A 32 5.75 16.03 15.57
C CYS A 32 6.01 16.32 17.05
N ASP A 33 7.00 17.18 17.31
CA ASP A 33 7.55 17.44 18.64
C ASP A 33 8.14 16.15 19.26
N ASP A 34 7.79 15.78 20.50
CA ASP A 34 8.28 14.55 21.12
C ASP A 34 7.55 13.32 20.56
N LEU A 35 8.30 12.51 19.79
CA LEU A 35 7.81 11.27 19.19
C LEU A 35 7.77 10.10 20.18
N LEU A 36 8.48 10.21 21.31
CA LEU A 36 8.53 9.18 22.34
C LEU A 36 7.42 9.36 23.38
N ASP A 37 6.83 10.55 23.48
CA ASP A 37 5.66 10.76 24.33
C ASP A 37 4.43 10.04 23.75
N ARG A 38 4.01 8.98 24.45
CA ARG A 38 2.82 8.20 24.11
C ARG A 38 1.57 8.68 24.85
N GLN A 39 1.72 9.43 25.94
CA GLN A 39 0.59 9.91 26.76
C GLN A 39 -0.03 11.17 26.14
N GLN A 40 0.82 12.10 25.69
CA GLN A 40 0.41 13.30 25.00
C GLN A 40 1.11 13.38 23.64
N GLN A 41 0.32 13.18 22.59
CA GLN A 41 0.80 13.09 21.23
C GLN A 41 0.53 14.40 20.50
N THR A 42 1.52 14.87 19.74
CA THR A 42 1.35 16.05 18.89
C THR A 42 1.39 15.66 17.42
N PHE A 43 0.43 16.16 16.66
CA PHE A 43 0.31 15.95 15.23
C PHE A 43 0.41 17.28 14.50
N CYS A 44 1.27 17.33 13.49
CA CYS A 44 1.41 18.46 12.60
C CYS A 44 0.71 18.14 11.28
N LEU A 45 -0.22 19.01 10.91
CA LEU A 45 -1.04 18.90 9.72
C LEU A 45 -0.88 20.16 8.87
N SER A 46 -0.84 20.01 7.55
CA SER A 46 -0.99 21.14 6.62
C SER A 46 -2.20 20.91 5.75
N ALA A 47 -2.96 21.99 5.53
CA ALA A 47 -4.14 21.96 4.70
C ALA A 47 -4.17 23.11 3.70
N GLU A 48 -4.35 22.77 2.44
CA GLU A 48 -4.61 23.73 1.38
C GLU A 48 -6.08 24.13 1.34
N GLY A 49 -6.36 25.33 0.81
CA GLY A 49 -7.72 25.87 0.74
C GLY A 49 -8.24 26.33 2.11
N MET A 50 -7.41 26.31 3.15
CA MET A 50 -7.79 26.75 4.49
C MET A 50 -7.75 28.28 4.61
N GLY A 51 -8.92 28.91 4.60
CA GLY A 51 -9.13 30.34 4.78
C GLY A 51 -8.94 30.82 6.23
N LYS A 52 -8.98 32.14 6.46
CA LYS A 52 -8.68 32.76 7.78
C LYS A 52 -9.76 32.52 8.87
N GLY A 53 -10.92 31.99 8.51
CA GLY A 53 -12.02 31.70 9.44
C GLY A 53 -11.70 30.57 10.42
N PRO A 54 -12.59 30.27 11.38
CA PRO A 54 -12.44 29.11 12.26
C PRO A 54 -12.42 27.81 11.44
N VAL A 55 -11.63 26.84 11.89
CA VAL A 55 -11.58 25.50 11.30
C VAL A 55 -12.02 24.48 12.35
N GLU A 56 -12.95 23.62 11.99
CA GLU A 56 -13.34 22.48 12.83
C GLU A 56 -12.53 21.27 12.42
N ILE A 57 -11.89 20.61 13.39
CA ILE A 57 -11.23 19.32 13.18
C ILE A 57 -12.12 18.25 13.82
N ARG A 58 -12.46 17.22 13.06
CA ARG A 58 -13.15 16.04 13.57
C ARG A 58 -12.20 14.86 13.57
N LEU A 59 -12.17 14.11 14.67
CA LEU A 59 -11.45 12.86 14.81
C LEU A 59 -12.39 11.79 15.35
N ALA A 60 -12.49 10.65 14.65
CA ALA A 60 -13.33 9.52 15.04
C ALA A 60 -14.80 9.95 15.37
N GLY A 61 -15.35 10.85 14.54
CA GLY A 61 -16.71 11.38 14.67
C GLY A 61 -16.92 12.47 15.73
N LYS A 62 -15.89 12.82 16.51
CA LYS A 62 -15.96 13.87 17.55
C LYS A 62 -15.20 15.12 17.12
N THR A 63 -15.76 16.29 17.42
CA THR A 63 -15.07 17.57 17.22
C THR A 63 -13.97 17.74 18.27
N LEU A 64 -12.76 18.10 17.82
CA LEU A 64 -11.66 18.44 18.73
C LEU A 64 -11.95 19.77 19.44
N PRO A 65 -11.60 19.92 20.73
CA PRO A 65 -11.72 21.19 21.42
C PRO A 65 -10.71 22.20 20.86
N GLU A 66 -11.07 23.49 20.81
CA GLU A 66 -10.17 24.55 20.31
C GLU A 66 -8.85 24.60 21.07
N SER A 67 -8.85 24.24 22.37
CA SER A 67 -7.64 24.19 23.20
C SER A 67 -6.61 23.13 22.74
N ALA A 68 -7.04 22.13 21.96
CA ALA A 68 -6.14 21.12 21.40
C ALA A 68 -5.49 21.57 20.09
N ILE A 69 -5.91 22.71 19.52
CA ILE A 69 -5.54 23.13 18.17
C ILE A 69 -4.74 24.44 18.26
N GLN A 70 -3.52 24.40 17.73
CA GLN A 70 -2.73 25.59 17.44
C GLN A 70 -2.68 25.78 15.93
N ARG A 71 -2.90 27.01 15.47
CA ARG A 71 -2.95 27.32 14.05
C ARG A 71 -1.90 28.38 13.69
N ASP A 72 -1.19 28.13 12.60
CA ASP A 72 -0.28 29.07 11.96
C ASP A 72 -0.51 29.02 10.44
N GLY A 73 -1.25 29.99 9.91
CA GLY A 73 -1.61 30.04 8.49
C GLY A 73 -2.41 28.81 8.03
N ASP A 74 -1.80 28.03 7.14
CA ASP A 74 -2.27 26.77 6.55
C ASP A 74 -1.84 25.52 7.35
N ARG A 75 -1.11 25.72 8.47
CA ARG A 75 -0.60 24.65 9.33
C ARG A 75 -1.39 24.58 10.63
N LEU A 76 -1.67 23.35 11.05
CA LEU A 76 -2.32 23.03 12.32
C LEU A 76 -1.39 22.13 13.13
N ARG A 77 -1.27 22.42 14.41
CA ARG A 77 -0.66 21.54 15.41
C ARG A 77 -1.75 21.09 16.37
N VAL A 78 -1.95 19.79 16.47
CA VAL A 78 -3.02 19.17 17.24
C VAL A 78 -2.41 18.35 18.37
N GLN A 79 -2.76 18.67 19.62
CA GLN A 79 -2.30 17.95 20.80
C GLN A 79 -3.40 17.07 21.36
N LEU A 80 -3.17 15.76 21.40
CA LEU A 80 -4.13 14.75 21.81
C LEU A 80 -3.58 13.91 22.95
N LYS A 81 -4.41 13.64 23.96
CA LYS A 81 -4.09 12.69 25.02
C LYS A 81 -4.56 11.30 24.62
N TYR A 82 -3.69 10.31 24.76
CA TYR A 82 -3.99 8.91 24.42
C TYR A 82 -5.18 8.35 25.21
N ALA A 83 -5.37 8.78 26.47
CA ALA A 83 -6.50 8.35 27.29
C ALA A 83 -7.87 8.88 26.81
N ASP A 84 -7.88 9.99 26.06
CA ASP A 84 -9.11 10.69 25.67
C ASP A 84 -9.53 10.40 24.21
N TRP A 85 -8.58 9.94 23.38
CA TRP A 85 -8.74 9.76 21.94
C TRP A 85 -8.26 8.40 21.47
N GLN A 86 -8.93 7.87 20.45
CA GLN A 86 -8.57 6.62 19.77
C GLN A 86 -8.27 6.92 18.29
N SER A 87 -7.55 6.00 17.65
CA SER A 87 -7.29 6.05 16.22
C SER A 87 -8.59 6.12 15.41
N GLY A 88 -8.58 6.83 14.30
CA GLY A 88 -9.75 6.95 13.44
C GLY A 88 -9.64 8.02 12.37
N PRO A 89 -10.72 8.22 11.59
CA PRO A 89 -10.74 9.22 10.54
C PRO A 89 -10.67 10.63 11.11
N LEU A 90 -9.76 11.43 10.56
CA LEU A 90 -9.59 12.85 10.79
C LEU A 90 -9.93 13.62 9.52
N TRP A 91 -10.76 14.67 9.64
CA TRP A 91 -11.06 15.57 8.54
C TRP A 91 -11.36 16.98 9.05
N LEU A 92 -11.23 17.96 8.16
CA LEU A 92 -11.43 19.38 8.44
C LEU A 92 -12.75 19.87 7.86
N ARG A 93 -13.41 20.79 8.55
CA ARG A 93 -14.56 21.53 8.05
C ARG A 93 -14.35 23.03 8.22
N GLN A 94 -14.57 23.79 7.14
CA GLN A 94 -14.53 25.25 7.16
C GLN A 94 -15.47 25.82 6.10
N ASP A 95 -16.27 26.83 6.47
CA ASP A 95 -17.14 27.56 5.56
C ASP A 95 -18.05 26.68 4.68
N GLY A 96 -18.49 25.54 5.23
CA GLY A 96 -19.33 24.55 4.53
C GLY A 96 -18.56 23.52 3.69
N ASN A 97 -17.26 23.72 3.49
CA ASN A 97 -16.37 22.79 2.79
C ASN A 97 -15.78 21.75 3.75
N SER A 98 -15.66 20.52 3.27
CA SER A 98 -15.01 19.41 3.97
C SER A 98 -13.75 18.99 3.23
N SER A 99 -12.69 18.67 3.97
CA SER A 99 -11.48 18.09 3.37
C SER A 99 -11.66 16.63 3.00
N ASN A 100 -10.69 16.07 2.26
CA ASN A 100 -10.43 14.63 2.34
C ASN A 100 -10.24 14.19 3.78
N ALA A 101 -10.57 12.94 4.08
CA ALA A 101 -10.30 12.34 5.37
C ALA A 101 -8.95 11.61 5.35
N VAL A 102 -8.21 11.67 6.45
CA VAL A 102 -6.97 10.94 6.69
C VAL A 102 -7.17 10.03 7.90
N TRP A 103 -6.47 8.91 7.99
CA TRP A 103 -6.51 8.09 9.20
C TRP A 103 -5.44 8.60 10.17
N LEU A 104 -5.86 9.01 11.36
CA LEU A 104 -4.92 9.35 12.43
C LEU A 104 -4.79 8.14 13.34
N SER A 105 -3.56 7.61 13.43
CA SER A 105 -3.23 6.56 14.39
C SER A 105 -2.75 7.16 15.70
N MET A 106 -3.33 6.70 16.81
CA MET A 106 -2.84 6.95 18.17
C MET A 106 -1.78 5.90 18.60
N ALA A 107 -1.48 4.93 17.72
CA ALA A 107 -0.41 3.97 17.92
C ALA A 107 0.97 4.66 18.00
N GLY A 108 1.92 3.98 18.62
CA GLY A 108 3.18 4.60 19.07
C GLY A 108 4.32 4.61 18.05
N SER A 109 4.18 3.95 16.90
CA SER A 109 5.31 3.74 16.00
C SER A 109 5.52 4.93 15.07
N HIS A 110 6.65 5.60 15.20
CA HIS A 110 7.00 6.74 14.34
C HIS A 110 8.51 6.91 14.24
N VAL A 111 8.98 7.20 13.03
CA VAL A 111 10.39 7.44 12.74
C VAL A 111 10.55 8.70 11.92
N LEU A 112 11.65 9.41 12.11
CA LEU A 112 11.97 10.64 11.38
C LEU A 112 12.61 10.32 10.03
N ALA A 113 12.23 11.11 9.04
CA ALA A 113 12.94 11.22 7.77
C ALA A 113 14.10 12.22 7.90
N ALA A 114 15.21 11.94 7.22
CA ALA A 114 16.29 12.91 7.09
C ALA A 114 15.86 14.09 6.21
N THR A 115 16.30 15.29 6.56
CA THR A 115 16.17 16.47 5.72
C THR A 115 17.17 16.42 4.54
N PRO A 116 17.01 17.27 3.50
CA PRO A 116 17.96 17.31 2.37
C PRO A 116 19.42 17.57 2.78
N ASP A 117 19.66 18.22 3.92
CA ASP A 117 21.00 18.52 4.44
C ASP A 117 21.57 17.39 5.31
N GLU A 118 20.78 16.35 5.58
CA GLU A 118 21.12 15.21 6.45
C GLU A 118 21.32 13.91 5.66
N VAL A 119 21.44 14.01 4.33
CA VAL A 119 21.70 12.89 3.44
C VAL A 119 23.01 13.07 2.68
N ALA A 120 23.66 11.97 2.33
CA ALA A 120 24.85 11.96 1.48
C ALA A 120 24.83 10.74 0.54
N LYS A 121 25.69 10.75 -0.49
CA LYS A 121 25.88 9.58 -1.36
C LYS A 121 26.94 8.64 -0.79
N ASN A 122 26.62 7.35 -0.70
CA ASN A 122 27.58 6.31 -0.32
C ASN A 122 28.53 5.98 -1.49
N MET A 123 29.45 5.02 -1.30
CA MET A 123 30.42 4.61 -2.32
C MET A 123 29.77 4.01 -3.58
N ASP A 124 28.56 3.48 -3.45
CA ASP A 124 27.76 2.93 -4.55
C ASP A 124 26.88 3.99 -5.24
N GLY A 125 26.97 5.25 -4.80
CA GLY A 125 26.19 6.37 -5.36
C GLY A 125 24.75 6.46 -4.84
N LEU A 126 24.36 5.64 -3.87
CA LEU A 126 23.03 5.63 -3.25
C LEU A 126 22.92 6.73 -2.18
N THR A 127 21.74 7.36 -2.09
CA THR A 127 21.47 8.37 -1.07
C THR A 127 21.13 7.71 0.25
N THR A 128 21.86 8.07 1.32
CA THR A 128 21.72 7.48 2.65
C THR A 128 21.78 8.54 3.73
N TYR A 129 21.24 8.22 4.92
CA TYR A 129 21.17 9.14 6.04
C TYR A 129 22.54 9.28 6.71
N VAL A 130 22.93 10.51 7.03
CA VAL A 130 24.23 10.83 7.66
C VAL A 130 24.19 10.61 9.16
N ASN A 131 23.07 10.93 9.80
CA ASN A 131 22.97 11.05 11.25
C ASN A 131 21.70 10.41 11.84
N LEU A 132 21.00 9.57 11.09
CA LEU A 132 19.83 8.82 11.57
C LEU A 132 20.04 7.33 11.27
N ILE A 133 19.92 6.51 12.30
CA ILE A 133 19.94 5.04 12.22
C ILE A 133 18.86 4.48 13.14
N SER A 134 18.47 3.22 12.96
CA SER A 134 17.64 2.51 13.95
C SER A 134 18.41 1.33 14.53
N LEU A 135 18.26 1.11 15.84
CA LEU A 135 18.78 -0.06 16.53
C LEU A 135 17.63 -1.01 16.79
N ILE A 136 17.80 -2.28 16.43
CA ILE A 136 16.96 -3.37 16.91
C ILE A 136 17.63 -3.90 18.17
N ILE A 137 16.92 -3.82 19.29
CA ILE A 137 17.42 -4.30 20.59
C ILE A 137 16.98 -5.75 20.75
N GLU A 138 17.88 -6.62 21.23
CA GLU A 138 17.53 -8.01 21.47
C GLU A 138 16.37 -8.14 22.48
N GLU A 139 15.45 -9.08 22.24
CA GLU A 139 14.19 -9.25 23.01
C GLU A 139 14.39 -9.41 24.54
N ARG A 140 15.56 -9.91 24.99
CA ARG A 140 15.84 -10.13 26.41
C ARG A 140 16.07 -8.84 27.22
N PHE A 141 16.21 -7.70 26.55
CA PHE A 141 16.41 -6.40 27.18
C PHE A 141 15.18 -5.51 27.06
N ASP A 142 15.00 -4.57 28.00
CA ASP A 142 14.05 -3.48 27.80
C ASP A 142 14.59 -2.52 26.74
N GLY A 143 13.96 -2.51 25.56
CA GLY A 143 14.44 -1.71 24.44
C GLY A 143 14.54 -0.23 24.70
N HIS A 144 13.59 0.33 25.47
CA HIS A 144 13.57 1.76 25.72
C HIS A 144 14.76 2.16 26.60
N GLU A 145 14.92 1.47 27.73
CA GLU A 145 16.02 1.71 28.66
C GLU A 145 17.37 1.48 27.98
N GLU A 146 17.48 0.43 27.18
CA GLU A 146 18.73 0.04 26.54
C GLU A 146 19.10 0.96 25.37
N ALA A 147 18.14 1.37 24.55
CA ALA A 147 18.36 2.38 23.51
C ALA A 147 18.82 3.72 24.12
N GLN A 148 18.24 4.13 25.26
CA GLN A 148 18.68 5.33 26.00
C GLN A 148 20.11 5.16 26.54
N ARG A 149 20.45 4.01 27.12
CA ARG A 149 21.80 3.69 27.60
C ARG A 149 22.83 3.78 26.49
N ILE A 150 22.54 3.18 25.33
CA ILE A 150 23.41 3.21 24.15
C ILE A 150 23.51 4.64 23.61
N ALA A 151 22.39 5.35 23.46
CA ALA A 151 22.38 6.73 23.01
C ALA A 151 23.29 7.61 23.89
N GLN A 152 23.17 7.50 25.22
CA GLN A 152 24.01 8.23 26.17
C GLN A 152 25.50 7.85 26.03
N LYS A 153 25.83 6.56 25.92
CA LYS A 153 27.21 6.05 25.77
C LYS A 153 27.90 6.64 24.54
N PHE A 154 27.17 6.86 23.46
CA PHE A 154 27.70 7.31 22.18
C PHE A 154 27.40 8.79 21.86
N GLY A 155 26.78 9.53 22.79
CA GLY A 155 26.42 10.94 22.57
C GLY A 155 25.33 11.14 21.50
N ALA A 156 24.52 10.11 21.26
CA ALA A 156 23.36 10.15 20.37
C ALA A 156 22.09 10.49 21.16
N THR A 157 20.97 10.61 20.45
CA THR A 157 19.65 10.87 21.06
C THR A 157 18.61 9.96 20.44
N VAL A 158 17.76 9.32 21.25
CA VAL A 158 16.62 8.56 20.73
C VAL A 158 15.56 9.55 20.23
N VAL A 159 15.12 9.40 18.99
CA VAL A 159 14.23 10.35 18.30
C VAL A 159 12.98 9.73 17.69
N GLY A 160 12.88 8.40 17.68
CA GLY A 160 11.73 7.68 17.14
C GLY A 160 11.76 6.23 17.59
N SER A 161 10.68 5.49 17.33
CA SER A 161 10.60 4.07 17.68
C SER A 161 9.56 3.32 16.84
N ILE A 162 9.76 2.02 16.74
CA ILE A 162 8.74 1.03 16.42
C ILE A 162 8.76 0.06 17.60
N ALA A 163 8.23 0.52 18.74
CA ALA A 163 8.33 -0.19 20.01
C ALA A 163 7.83 -1.65 19.98
N PRO A 164 6.76 -2.00 19.22
CA PRO A 164 6.34 -3.40 19.09
C PRO A 164 7.38 -4.33 18.46
N LEU A 165 8.36 -3.79 17.72
CA LEU A 165 9.47 -4.52 17.07
C LEU A 165 10.81 -4.26 17.76
N ASN A 166 10.78 -3.80 19.00
CA ASN A 166 11.96 -3.41 19.79
C ASN A 166 12.97 -2.49 19.05
N THR A 167 12.48 -1.69 18.11
CA THR A 167 13.32 -0.89 17.20
C THR A 167 13.29 0.57 17.61
N TRP A 168 14.46 1.19 17.78
CA TRP A 168 14.61 2.55 18.29
C TRP A 168 15.50 3.38 17.37
N GLN A 169 14.97 4.51 16.89
CA GLN A 169 15.69 5.40 15.99
C GLN A 169 16.56 6.37 16.80
N LEU A 170 17.84 6.43 16.46
CA LEU A 170 18.83 7.30 17.07
C LEU A 170 19.30 8.36 16.09
N ARG A 171 19.42 9.59 16.60
CA ARG A 171 20.14 10.69 15.97
C ARG A 171 21.58 10.71 16.46
N LEU A 172 22.51 10.54 15.54
CA LEU A 172 23.95 10.46 15.80
C LEU A 172 24.61 11.85 15.77
N PRO A 173 25.68 12.07 16.56
CA PRO A 173 26.47 13.30 16.52
C PRO A 173 27.49 13.28 15.36
N THR A 174 27.09 12.83 14.18
CA THR A 174 27.96 12.60 13.01
C THR A 174 27.71 13.64 11.93
N LYS A 175 28.76 13.98 11.18
CA LYS A 175 28.71 14.99 10.11
C LYS A 175 28.92 14.43 8.72
N ASN A 176 29.37 13.18 8.62
CA ASN A 176 29.67 12.52 7.35
C ASN A 176 29.53 10.99 7.51
N LEU A 177 29.55 10.29 6.38
CA LEU A 177 29.35 8.84 6.34
C LEU A 177 30.49 8.06 7.00
N VAL A 178 31.73 8.57 6.97
CA VAL A 178 32.87 7.90 7.63
C VAL A 178 32.68 7.85 9.14
N GLU A 179 32.27 8.97 9.74
CA GLU A 179 31.95 9.05 11.17
C GLU A 179 30.74 8.18 11.51
N ARG A 180 29.69 8.22 10.68
CA ARG A 180 28.49 7.38 10.84
C ARG A 180 28.82 5.90 10.83
N ASP A 181 29.57 5.43 9.83
CA ASP A 181 29.87 4.01 9.65
C ASP A 181 30.74 3.48 10.79
N ALA A 182 31.69 4.30 11.27
CA ALA A 182 32.45 3.98 12.47
C ALA A 182 31.56 3.86 13.72
N MET A 183 30.51 4.67 13.86
CA MET A 183 29.54 4.54 14.96
C MET A 183 28.64 3.33 14.79
N VAL A 184 28.12 3.07 13.58
CA VAL A 184 27.29 1.89 13.27
C VAL A 184 28.02 0.61 13.66
N LEU A 185 29.29 0.46 13.26
CA LEU A 185 30.11 -0.72 13.62
C LEU A 185 30.27 -0.87 15.14
N ARG A 186 30.46 0.24 15.87
CA ARG A 186 30.64 0.20 17.33
C ARG A 186 29.34 -0.09 18.07
N MET A 187 28.21 0.48 17.62
CA MET A 187 26.89 0.25 18.20
C MET A 187 26.40 -1.17 17.92
N GLY A 188 26.57 -1.65 16.69
CA GLY A 188 26.23 -3.04 16.32
C GLY A 188 27.11 -4.10 16.98
N SER A 189 28.17 -3.70 17.70
CA SER A 189 28.97 -4.61 18.53
C SER A 189 28.52 -4.65 20.00
N GLU A 190 27.49 -3.87 20.38
CA GLU A 190 26.92 -3.97 21.73
C GLU A 190 26.14 -5.29 21.85
N VAL A 191 26.33 -6.00 22.96
CA VAL A 191 25.69 -7.32 23.23
C VAL A 191 24.16 -7.26 23.28
N SER A 192 23.59 -6.06 23.40
CA SER A 192 22.15 -5.83 23.41
C SER A 192 21.57 -5.39 22.08
N VAL A 193 22.41 -5.12 21.08
CA VAL A 193 21.97 -4.73 19.74
C VAL A 193 21.99 -5.97 18.88
N ASP A 194 20.83 -6.31 18.35
CA ASP A 194 20.66 -7.40 17.41
C ASP A 194 21.08 -6.95 16.01
N ALA A 195 20.54 -5.82 15.56
CA ALA A 195 20.87 -5.24 14.27
C ALA A 195 20.86 -3.71 14.25
N VAL A 196 21.51 -3.15 13.24
CA VAL A 196 21.47 -1.71 12.94
C VAL A 196 20.86 -1.51 11.56
N VAL A 197 19.76 -0.77 11.52
CA VAL A 197 19.06 -0.41 10.27
C VAL A 197 19.54 0.96 9.83
N ILE A 198 20.01 1.04 8.59
CA ILE A 198 20.33 2.30 7.93
C ILE A 198 19.36 2.54 6.78
N GLU A 199 18.87 3.77 6.66
CA GLU A 199 18.03 4.11 5.53
C GLU A 199 18.88 4.46 4.31
N GLU A 200 18.55 3.78 3.23
CA GLU A 200 19.05 4.08 1.90
C GLU A 200 17.86 4.26 0.96
N SER A 201 18.04 5.18 0.03
CA SER A 201 17.10 5.44 -1.03
C SER A 201 17.86 5.67 -2.32
N GLN A 202 17.31 5.10 -3.38
CA GLN A 202 17.54 5.55 -4.73
C GLN A 202 16.26 6.30 -5.12
N ALA A 203 16.36 7.32 -5.97
CA ALA A 203 15.16 7.89 -6.57
C ALA A 203 14.38 6.74 -7.23
N GLU A 204 13.16 6.48 -6.76
CA GLU A 204 12.23 5.59 -7.46
C GLU A 204 12.10 6.18 -8.87
N ALA A 205 12.54 5.46 -9.90
CA ALA A 205 12.14 5.81 -11.25
C ALA A 205 10.61 5.86 -11.22
N ALA A 206 10.00 6.92 -11.77
CA ALA A 206 8.55 7.01 -11.80
C ALA A 206 8.02 5.69 -12.40
N GLU A 207 7.22 4.93 -11.64
CA GLU A 207 6.43 3.83 -12.20
C GLU A 207 5.37 4.49 -13.11
N GLY A 208 5.80 4.86 -14.31
CA GLY A 208 5.08 5.72 -15.25
C GLY A 208 5.60 5.49 -16.65
N GLU A 209 4.66 5.20 -17.54
CA GLU A 209 4.80 4.53 -18.83
C GLU A 209 5.47 3.14 -18.73
N ALA A 210 4.74 2.10 -19.17
CA ALA A 210 5.46 0.96 -19.71
C ALA A 210 6.49 1.54 -20.69
N PRO A 211 7.81 1.24 -20.56
CA PRO A 211 8.74 1.62 -21.61
C PRO A 211 8.11 1.11 -22.92
N PRO A 212 8.18 1.88 -24.02
CA PRO A 212 7.73 1.37 -25.30
C PRO A 212 8.46 0.05 -25.48
N SER A 213 7.69 -1.04 -25.40
CA SER A 213 8.13 -2.39 -25.71
C SER A 213 8.51 -2.39 -27.18
N ASP A 214 9.69 -1.87 -27.56
CA ASP A 214 10.27 -1.93 -28.91
C ASP A 214 9.29 -1.68 -30.09
N GLY A 215 8.19 -0.94 -29.86
CA GLY A 215 7.06 -0.79 -30.78
C GLY A 215 6.21 -2.05 -31.05
N LYS A 216 6.37 -3.16 -30.32
CA LYS A 216 5.76 -4.48 -30.60
C LYS A 216 4.60 -4.91 -29.69
N GLN A 217 4.36 -4.27 -28.56
CA GLN A 217 3.28 -4.67 -27.63
C GLN A 217 2.22 -3.55 -27.56
N GLU A 218 0.99 -3.88 -27.93
CA GLU A 218 -0.12 -2.92 -27.94
C GLU A 218 -0.55 -2.52 -26.52
N LYS A 219 -1.08 -1.29 -26.38
CA LYS A 219 -1.56 -0.77 -25.09
C LYS A 219 -2.73 -1.63 -24.57
N PRO A 220 -2.68 -2.13 -23.32
CA PRO A 220 -3.76 -2.89 -22.72
C PRO A 220 -5.14 -2.21 -22.85
N THR A 221 -6.12 -2.96 -23.33
CA THR A 221 -7.53 -2.54 -23.40
C THR A 221 -8.19 -2.63 -22.01
N ARG A 222 -9.42 -2.11 -21.87
CA ARG A 222 -10.20 -2.03 -20.61
C ARG A 222 -10.55 -3.40 -19.99
N GLU A 223 -10.14 -4.49 -20.63
CA GLU A 223 -10.61 -5.86 -20.34
C GLU A 223 -9.56 -6.70 -19.60
N GLN A 224 -8.44 -6.12 -19.14
CA GLN A 224 -7.41 -6.84 -18.39
C GLN A 224 -7.97 -7.48 -17.11
N TRP A 225 -8.86 -6.79 -16.39
CA TRP A 225 -9.48 -7.31 -15.17
C TRP A 225 -10.43 -8.50 -15.44
N THR A 226 -10.93 -8.66 -16.68
CA THR A 226 -11.73 -9.82 -17.09
C THR A 226 -10.94 -11.12 -16.92
N ALA A 227 -9.62 -11.07 -17.09
CA ALA A 227 -8.75 -12.23 -16.87
C ALA A 227 -8.74 -12.74 -15.42
N ASN A 228 -9.18 -11.93 -14.46
CA ASN A 228 -9.34 -12.32 -13.06
C ASN A 228 -10.81 -12.67 -12.70
N ARG A 229 -11.74 -12.63 -13.66
CA ARG A 229 -13.20 -12.74 -13.44
C ARG A 229 -13.77 -11.68 -12.49
N PHE A 230 -13.26 -10.45 -12.59
CA PHE A 230 -13.65 -9.32 -11.74
C PHE A 230 -15.17 -9.11 -11.69
N MET A 231 -15.84 -8.96 -12.84
CA MET A 231 -17.28 -8.64 -12.89
C MET A 231 -18.14 -9.81 -12.41
N ASP A 232 -17.71 -11.05 -12.66
CA ASP A 232 -18.38 -12.24 -12.15
C ASP A 232 -18.32 -12.30 -10.62
N ALA A 233 -17.19 -11.90 -10.04
CA ALA A 233 -17.04 -11.82 -8.58
C ALA A 233 -17.95 -10.75 -7.97
N VAL A 234 -18.01 -9.55 -8.57
CA VAL A 234 -18.92 -8.48 -8.14
C VAL A 234 -20.37 -8.96 -8.20
N ASN A 235 -20.77 -9.56 -9.33
CA ASN A 235 -22.13 -10.09 -9.51
C ASN A 235 -22.46 -11.19 -8.50
N TYR A 236 -21.53 -12.13 -8.28
CA TYR A 236 -21.67 -13.20 -7.30
C TYR A 236 -21.87 -12.64 -5.90
N TYR A 237 -21.00 -11.70 -5.45
CA TYR A 237 -21.10 -11.11 -4.12
C TYR A 237 -22.45 -10.40 -3.92
N GLN A 238 -22.81 -9.50 -4.85
CA GLN A 238 -24.03 -8.70 -4.75
C GLN A 238 -25.32 -9.54 -4.73
N ARG A 239 -25.30 -10.73 -5.32
CA ARG A 239 -26.47 -11.63 -5.36
C ARG A 239 -26.47 -12.67 -4.24
N ARG A 240 -25.31 -13.25 -3.93
CA ARG A 240 -25.20 -14.37 -2.99
C ARG A 240 -25.25 -13.93 -1.54
N ILE A 241 -24.59 -12.82 -1.21
CA ILE A 241 -24.44 -12.36 0.18
C ILE A 241 -25.79 -11.92 0.78
N PRO A 242 -26.57 -11.03 0.15
CA PRO A 242 -27.91 -10.67 0.63
C PRO A 242 -29.00 -11.71 0.25
N GLY A 243 -28.60 -12.92 -0.16
CA GLY A 243 -29.51 -13.96 -0.63
C GLY A 243 -30.57 -14.34 0.40
N LYS A 244 -31.80 -14.64 -0.05
CA LYS A 244 -32.93 -14.96 0.84
C LYS A 244 -32.76 -16.30 1.59
N VAL A 245 -32.05 -17.24 0.99
CA VAL A 245 -31.80 -18.58 1.52
C VAL A 245 -30.39 -18.60 2.10
N SER A 246 -30.27 -18.81 3.41
CA SER A 246 -29.00 -18.70 4.17
C SER A 246 -28.28 -17.36 3.93
N PRO A 247 -28.88 -16.24 4.38
CA PRO A 247 -28.27 -14.92 4.24
C PRO A 247 -26.94 -14.88 5.01
N ILE A 248 -25.94 -14.29 4.38
CA ILE A 248 -24.64 -14.06 5.00
C ILE A 248 -24.64 -12.63 5.50
N LYS A 249 -24.26 -12.42 6.76
CA LYS A 249 -24.07 -11.09 7.30
C LYS A 249 -22.59 -10.72 7.16
N PRO A 250 -22.21 -9.90 6.16
CA PRO A 250 -20.83 -9.50 6.04
C PRO A 250 -20.42 -8.59 7.20
N VAL A 251 -19.13 -8.46 7.43
CA VAL A 251 -18.56 -7.54 8.43
C VAL A 251 -17.69 -6.48 7.75
N PRO A 252 -17.57 -5.27 8.32
CA PRO A 252 -16.64 -4.27 7.80
C PRO A 252 -15.20 -4.74 7.98
N ILE A 253 -14.36 -4.46 6.99
CA ILE A 253 -12.93 -4.80 7.02
C ILE A 253 -12.10 -3.55 6.81
N ARG A 254 -11.04 -3.40 7.61
CA ARG A 254 -10.01 -2.38 7.41
C ARG A 254 -8.87 -2.95 6.58
N VAL A 255 -8.50 -2.21 5.54
CA VAL A 255 -7.46 -2.53 4.57
C VAL A 255 -6.40 -1.43 4.66
N GLY A 256 -5.17 -1.81 4.94
CA GLY A 256 -4.04 -0.87 4.94
C GLY A 256 -3.31 -0.91 3.61
N ILE A 257 -3.04 0.25 3.02
CA ILE A 257 -2.26 0.41 1.79
C ILE A 257 -1.03 1.25 2.14
N ILE A 258 0.16 0.66 2.01
CA ILE A 258 1.41 1.37 2.31
C ILE A 258 1.84 2.18 1.09
N GLU A 259 1.21 3.33 0.94
CA GLU A 259 1.38 4.30 -0.15
C GLU A 259 1.36 5.73 0.41
N ARG A 260 1.82 6.72 -0.38
CA ARG A 260 1.99 8.10 0.11
C ARG A 260 0.67 8.85 0.24
N ASN A 261 -0.12 8.88 -0.83
CA ASN A 261 -1.24 9.81 -0.98
C ASN A 261 -2.16 9.39 -2.16
N VAL A 262 -3.32 10.05 -2.23
CA VAL A 262 -4.36 9.86 -3.24
C VAL A 262 -4.85 11.22 -3.71
N ASP A 263 -5.11 11.38 -5.00
CA ASP A 263 -5.71 12.61 -5.53
C ASP A 263 -7.25 12.59 -5.38
N PHE A 264 -7.75 13.39 -4.42
CA PHE A 264 -9.20 13.50 -4.17
C PHE A 264 -9.91 14.45 -5.14
N ASP A 265 -9.22 15.09 -6.08
CA ASP A 265 -9.81 15.93 -7.14
C ASP A 265 -10.23 15.12 -8.36
N THR A 266 -9.81 13.87 -8.43
CA THR A 266 -10.27 12.96 -9.48
C THR A 266 -11.73 12.54 -9.26
N PRO A 267 -12.50 12.32 -10.34
CA PRO A 267 -13.85 11.74 -10.24
C PRO A 267 -13.87 10.37 -9.55
N ASP A 268 -12.75 9.65 -9.57
CA ASP A 268 -12.60 8.36 -8.88
C ASP A 268 -12.69 8.50 -7.35
N PHE A 269 -12.33 9.65 -6.77
CA PHE A 269 -12.21 9.83 -5.32
C PHE A 269 -12.94 11.05 -4.72
N ALA A 270 -13.51 11.93 -5.56
CA ALA A 270 -14.14 13.16 -5.10
C ALA A 270 -15.28 12.95 -4.07
N ASP A 271 -15.96 11.80 -4.13
CA ASP A 271 -17.08 11.47 -3.23
C ASP A 271 -16.66 10.95 -1.84
N TYR A 272 -15.37 10.81 -1.57
CA TYR A 272 -14.84 10.39 -0.26
C TYR A 272 -14.51 11.55 0.68
N ARG A 273 -14.75 12.80 0.27
CA ARG A 273 -14.48 13.98 1.12
C ARG A 273 -15.48 14.08 2.28
N GLY A 274 -14.99 14.53 3.42
CA GLY A 274 -15.75 14.71 4.66
C GLY A 274 -16.00 13.40 5.41
N ASP A 275 -17.17 13.32 6.03
CA ASP A 275 -17.54 12.16 6.84
C ASP A 275 -18.02 11.00 5.98
N CYS A 276 -17.09 10.14 5.56
CA CYS A 276 -17.44 8.98 4.75
C CYS A 276 -18.30 7.95 5.50
N HIS A 277 -18.24 7.91 6.84
CA HIS A 277 -19.09 7.04 7.66
C HIS A 277 -20.50 7.60 7.85
N SER A 278 -20.81 8.77 7.30
CA SER A 278 -22.17 9.31 7.32
C SER A 278 -23.08 8.53 6.34
N GLY A 279 -24.17 7.97 6.86
CA GLY A 279 -25.19 7.31 6.07
C GLY A 279 -25.08 5.79 6.01
N ALA A 280 -25.40 5.20 4.86
CA ALA A 280 -25.40 3.76 4.67
C ALA A 280 -23.96 3.21 4.62
N PRO A 281 -23.70 2.00 5.14
CA PRO A 281 -22.38 1.38 5.06
C PRO A 281 -21.87 1.33 3.62
N ARG A 282 -20.66 1.85 3.42
CA ARG A 282 -19.99 1.97 2.13
C ARG A 282 -18.49 1.84 2.29
N THR A 283 -17.79 1.64 1.18
CA THR A 283 -16.34 1.77 1.12
C THR A 283 -15.96 3.23 1.41
N CYS A 284 -14.86 3.42 2.14
CA CYS A 284 -14.28 4.70 2.53
C CYS A 284 -12.78 4.71 2.27
N VAL A 285 -12.26 5.87 1.86
CA VAL A 285 -10.83 6.08 1.58
C VAL A 285 -10.30 7.15 2.53
N PHE A 286 -9.23 6.81 3.24
CA PHE A 286 -8.54 7.71 4.16
C PHE A 286 -7.10 7.89 3.70
N ALA A 287 -6.76 9.07 3.18
CA ALA A 287 -5.45 9.33 2.58
C ALA A 287 -5.12 10.82 2.59
N ARG A 288 -3.82 11.15 2.63
CA ARG A 288 -3.34 12.50 2.33
C ARG A 288 -3.57 12.81 0.85
N ASP A 289 -3.75 14.09 0.51
CA ASP A 289 -3.94 14.51 -0.87
C ASP A 289 -2.62 14.53 -1.69
N ALA A 290 -2.69 14.25 -2.99
CA ALA A 290 -1.54 14.11 -3.88
C ALA A 290 -1.45 15.13 -5.03
N ARG A 291 -2.56 15.79 -5.40
CA ARG A 291 -2.70 16.59 -6.64
C ARG A 291 -2.05 15.98 -7.89
N LYS A 292 -2.10 14.65 -7.98
CA LYS A 292 -1.51 13.87 -9.04
C LYS A 292 -2.46 12.72 -9.41
N PRO A 293 -3.33 12.91 -10.41
CA PRO A 293 -4.31 11.91 -10.81
C PRO A 293 -3.67 10.58 -11.22
N ASP A 294 -2.52 10.67 -11.89
CA ASP A 294 -1.71 9.52 -12.33
C ASP A 294 -0.64 9.12 -11.31
N GLY A 295 -0.78 9.55 -10.05
CA GLY A 295 0.11 9.12 -8.97
C GLY A 295 0.03 7.61 -8.75
N HIS A 296 1.15 7.00 -8.33
CA HIS A 296 1.21 5.58 -7.99
C HIS A 296 0.16 5.22 -6.92
N GLY A 297 0.14 5.95 -5.80
CA GLY A 297 -0.84 5.76 -4.73
C GLY A 297 -2.30 5.97 -5.16
N THR A 298 -2.58 6.96 -6.00
CA THR A 298 -3.91 7.18 -6.61
C THR A 298 -4.33 5.97 -7.45
N THR A 299 -3.44 5.45 -8.29
CA THR A 299 -3.71 4.33 -9.19
C THR A 299 -3.87 3.01 -8.42
N VAL A 300 -3.00 2.72 -7.45
CA VAL A 300 -3.08 1.55 -6.56
C VAL A 300 -4.41 1.58 -5.80
N THR A 301 -4.75 2.70 -5.17
CA THR A 301 -6.01 2.84 -4.42
C THR A 301 -7.23 2.72 -5.34
N GLY A 302 -7.11 3.18 -6.60
CA GLY A 302 -8.18 3.18 -7.58
C GLY A 302 -8.68 1.77 -7.92
N ILE A 303 -7.77 0.79 -7.95
CA ILE A 303 -8.11 -0.62 -8.17
C ILE A 303 -9.07 -1.16 -7.09
N LEU A 304 -8.95 -0.69 -5.85
CA LEU A 304 -9.86 -1.09 -4.77
C LEU A 304 -11.10 -0.19 -4.69
N ALA A 305 -10.93 1.12 -4.82
CA ALA A 305 -11.92 2.09 -4.33
C ALA A 305 -12.32 3.18 -5.33
N ALA A 306 -11.89 3.15 -6.60
CA ALA A 306 -12.36 4.13 -7.57
C ALA A 306 -13.89 4.09 -7.75
N ASN A 307 -14.51 5.27 -7.86
CA ASN A 307 -15.92 5.43 -8.14
C ASN A 307 -16.31 4.80 -9.50
N THR A 308 -17.45 4.12 -9.53
CA THR A 308 -17.92 3.34 -10.70
C THR A 308 -18.77 4.14 -11.68
N ALA A 309 -19.30 5.30 -11.29
CA ALA A 309 -20.29 6.05 -12.07
C ALA A 309 -19.67 7.22 -12.85
N GLU A 310 -18.72 7.92 -12.25
CA GLU A 310 -18.16 9.17 -12.80
C GLU A 310 -16.67 9.04 -13.17
N GLY A 311 -16.04 7.94 -12.73
CA GLY A 311 -14.64 7.59 -12.94
C GLY A 311 -14.33 6.93 -14.28
N GLY A 312 -13.07 7.05 -14.72
CA GLY A 312 -12.52 6.24 -15.82
C GLY A 312 -12.19 4.81 -15.40
N ASN A 313 -12.21 4.54 -14.09
CA ASN A 313 -11.83 3.27 -13.44
C ASN A 313 -13.01 2.61 -12.71
N THR A 314 -12.78 1.44 -12.12
CA THR A 314 -13.80 0.70 -11.36
C THR A 314 -13.15 0.01 -10.17
N GLY A 315 -13.37 0.55 -8.98
CA GLY A 315 -12.84 -0.05 -7.74
C GLY A 315 -13.57 -1.32 -7.35
N PHE A 316 -12.82 -2.39 -7.06
CA PHE A 316 -13.41 -3.68 -6.67
C PHE A 316 -14.28 -3.59 -5.41
N LEU A 317 -13.73 -3.09 -4.31
CA LEU A 317 -14.43 -2.99 -3.02
C LEU A 317 -15.60 -2.01 -3.10
N LYS A 318 -15.40 -0.89 -3.81
CA LYS A 318 -16.45 0.09 -4.09
C LYS A 318 -17.64 -0.53 -4.83
N SER A 319 -17.37 -1.46 -5.75
CA SER A 319 -18.41 -2.20 -6.47
C SER A 319 -19.21 -3.17 -5.58
N LEU A 320 -18.78 -3.45 -4.35
CA LEU A 320 -19.49 -4.30 -3.40
C LEU A 320 -20.41 -3.51 -2.44
N ASP A 321 -20.39 -2.17 -2.50
CA ASP A 321 -21.27 -1.32 -1.71
C ASP A 321 -22.75 -1.71 -1.87
N GLY A 322 -23.53 -1.57 -0.80
CA GLY A 322 -24.94 -1.97 -0.75
C GLY A 322 -25.17 -3.46 -0.46
N ALA A 323 -24.21 -4.34 -0.78
CA ALA A 323 -24.22 -5.74 -0.37
C ALA A 323 -23.26 -6.02 0.81
N SER A 324 -22.16 -5.27 0.92
CA SER A 324 -21.20 -5.35 2.02
C SER A 324 -21.66 -4.56 3.26
N GLN A 325 -20.84 -4.55 4.32
CA GLN A 325 -20.97 -3.60 5.44
C GLN A 325 -19.93 -2.46 5.37
N GLY A 326 -19.38 -2.21 4.19
CA GLY A 326 -18.34 -1.21 3.97
C GLY A 326 -16.92 -1.73 4.21
N PHE A 327 -15.96 -0.96 3.70
CA PHE A 327 -14.52 -1.23 3.81
C PHE A 327 -13.81 0.08 4.12
N ASP A 328 -12.93 0.08 5.12
CA ASP A 328 -12.06 1.24 5.39
C ASP A 328 -10.73 1.01 4.67
N VAL A 329 -10.49 1.72 3.58
CA VAL A 329 -9.24 1.70 2.82
C VAL A 329 -8.35 2.84 3.34
N ILE A 330 -7.32 2.48 4.09
CA ILE A 330 -6.44 3.42 4.78
C ILE A 330 -5.09 3.46 4.05
N VAL A 331 -4.72 4.63 3.51
CA VAL A 331 -3.47 4.85 2.79
C VAL A 331 -2.49 5.60 3.68
N GLU A 332 -1.38 4.98 4.05
CA GLU A 332 -0.44 5.51 5.04
C GLU A 332 1.01 5.06 4.78
N ARG A 333 1.98 5.96 4.97
CA ARG A 333 3.42 5.71 4.85
C ARG A 333 4.24 6.23 6.05
N ASN A 334 3.60 6.66 7.14
CA ASN A 334 4.21 7.24 8.33
C ASN A 334 4.94 8.57 8.04
N SER A 335 6.22 8.50 7.68
CA SER A 335 7.06 9.62 7.29
C SER A 335 7.79 9.28 5.96
N ASP A 336 8.61 10.19 5.45
CA ASP A 336 9.41 9.92 4.23
C ASP A 336 10.66 9.07 4.50
N ALA A 337 10.75 8.36 5.63
CA ALA A 337 11.91 7.58 6.07
C ALA A 337 12.01 6.17 5.45
N GLY A 338 11.69 6.05 4.16
CA GLY A 338 11.94 4.84 3.40
C GLY A 338 11.26 3.59 3.96
N ILE A 339 12.02 2.52 4.15
CA ILE A 339 11.49 1.19 4.52
C ILE A 339 11.12 1.15 5.99
N THR A 340 11.91 1.74 6.89
CA THR A 340 11.56 1.81 8.32
C THR A 340 10.23 2.54 8.53
N ALA A 341 9.96 3.60 7.77
CA ALA A 341 8.66 4.29 7.82
C ALA A 341 7.49 3.41 7.30
N ASN A 342 7.71 2.65 6.22
CA ASN A 342 6.72 1.69 5.70
C ASN A 342 6.36 0.62 6.75
N VAL A 343 7.36 0.11 7.47
CA VAL A 343 7.15 -0.87 8.56
C VAL A 343 6.45 -0.21 9.75
N ALA A 344 6.85 1.00 10.16
CA ALA A 344 6.19 1.75 11.23
C ALA A 344 4.70 2.04 10.92
N ALA A 345 4.39 2.41 9.67
CA ALA A 345 3.01 2.57 9.19
C ALA A 345 2.24 1.25 9.30
N SER A 346 2.84 0.14 8.87
CA SER A 346 2.23 -1.18 8.91
C SER A 346 1.91 -1.61 10.34
N VAL A 347 2.84 -1.42 11.28
CA VAL A 347 2.63 -1.70 12.71
C VAL A 347 1.46 -0.89 13.27
N ASN A 348 1.44 0.43 13.04
CA ASN A 348 0.34 1.29 13.50
C ASN A 348 -1.02 0.85 12.93
N LEU A 349 -1.08 0.54 11.65
CA LEU A 349 -2.31 0.09 10.99
C LEU A 349 -2.81 -1.25 11.55
N VAL A 350 -1.89 -2.17 11.87
CA VAL A 350 -2.23 -3.45 12.49
C VAL A 350 -2.72 -3.26 13.93
N GLU A 351 -2.07 -2.40 14.72
CA GLU A 351 -2.57 -2.01 16.05
C GLU A 351 -3.95 -1.33 15.97
N ASP A 352 -4.23 -0.63 14.87
CA ASP A 352 -5.53 -0.01 14.57
C ASP A 352 -6.56 -1.00 13.96
N GLY A 353 -6.24 -2.28 13.86
CA GLY A 353 -7.15 -3.34 13.48
C GLY A 353 -7.30 -3.59 11.98
N VAL A 354 -6.31 -3.19 11.17
CA VAL A 354 -6.19 -3.66 9.78
C VAL A 354 -6.05 -5.18 9.75
N ARG A 355 -6.80 -5.83 8.85
CA ARG A 355 -6.75 -7.29 8.65
C ARG A 355 -5.93 -7.71 7.44
N VAL A 356 -5.74 -6.80 6.49
CA VAL A 356 -4.93 -7.04 5.30
C VAL A 356 -4.14 -5.78 4.94
N LEU A 357 -2.83 -5.95 4.78
CA LEU A 357 -1.89 -4.92 4.34
C LEU A 357 -1.53 -5.14 2.86
N ASN A 358 -1.50 -4.06 2.08
CA ASN A 358 -1.01 -4.04 0.70
C ASN A 358 0.36 -3.38 0.64
N TRP A 359 1.38 -4.16 0.30
CA TRP A 359 2.74 -3.70 0.06
C TRP A 359 3.07 -3.77 -1.43
N SER A 360 2.80 -2.68 -2.16
CA SER A 360 3.17 -2.51 -3.57
C SER A 360 4.60 -1.96 -3.73
N TRP A 361 5.53 -2.42 -2.89
CA TRP A 361 6.92 -2.00 -2.89
C TRP A 361 7.86 -3.19 -2.69
N GLY A 362 9.11 -3.00 -3.07
CA GLY A 362 10.17 -3.99 -2.92
C GLY A 362 11.53 -3.37 -3.18
N ILE A 363 12.57 -4.01 -2.68
CA ILE A 363 13.96 -3.59 -2.84
C ILE A 363 14.82 -4.76 -3.35
N HIS A 364 15.91 -4.40 -4.03
CA HIS A 364 16.96 -5.32 -4.47
C HIS A 364 18.28 -5.01 -3.77
N ARG A 365 19.15 -6.01 -3.62
CA ARG A 365 20.55 -5.77 -3.23
C ARG A 365 21.39 -5.43 -4.46
N ILE A 366 22.39 -4.56 -4.31
CA ILE A 366 23.42 -4.37 -5.34
C ILE A 366 24.00 -5.73 -5.75
N GLY A 367 24.09 -5.94 -7.07
CA GLY A 367 24.55 -7.20 -7.67
C GLY A 367 23.43 -8.18 -8.01
N ALA A 368 22.17 -7.84 -7.72
CA ALA A 368 21.01 -8.63 -8.15
C ALA A 368 20.98 -8.77 -9.68
N LYS A 369 20.67 -9.98 -10.14
CA LYS A 369 20.59 -10.33 -11.57
C LYS A 369 19.14 -10.67 -11.97
N ASN A 370 18.76 -10.29 -13.18
CA ASN A 370 17.52 -10.76 -13.79
C ASN A 370 17.67 -12.20 -14.33
N ILE A 371 16.59 -12.79 -14.83
CA ILE A 371 16.57 -14.16 -15.39
C ILE A 371 17.52 -14.31 -16.59
N GLN A 372 17.80 -13.22 -17.31
CA GLN A 372 18.72 -13.19 -18.44
C GLN A 372 20.20 -13.05 -18.02
N GLY A 373 20.47 -12.79 -16.73
CA GLY A 373 21.81 -12.58 -16.17
C GLY A 373 22.31 -11.13 -16.19
N ASP A 374 21.47 -10.17 -16.60
CA ASP A 374 21.79 -8.74 -16.56
C ASP A 374 21.57 -8.14 -15.16
N ASP A 375 22.24 -7.03 -14.87
CA ASP A 375 22.08 -6.31 -13.60
C ASP A 375 20.68 -5.69 -13.45
N VAL A 376 20.10 -5.84 -12.26
CA VAL A 376 18.93 -5.07 -11.84
C VAL A 376 19.41 -3.75 -11.23
N ASP A 377 18.97 -2.62 -11.79
CA ASP A 377 19.47 -1.28 -11.45
C ASP A 377 18.44 -0.39 -10.72
N SER A 378 17.26 -0.94 -10.43
CA SER A 378 16.14 -0.23 -9.79
C SER A 378 15.89 -0.70 -8.36
N LEU A 379 15.59 0.26 -7.49
CA LEU A 379 15.28 0.03 -6.07
C LEU A 379 16.39 -0.74 -5.33
N ILE A 380 17.64 -0.52 -5.76
CA ILE A 380 18.81 -1.21 -5.19
C ILE A 380 19.22 -0.62 -3.84
N ARG A 381 19.86 -1.44 -3.01
CA ARG A 381 20.36 -1.11 -1.68
C ARG A 381 21.72 -1.76 -1.47
N SER A 382 22.58 -1.12 -0.70
CA SER A 382 23.85 -1.71 -0.29
C SER A 382 23.61 -2.95 0.58
N GLY A 383 24.62 -3.81 0.67
CA GLY A 383 24.53 -4.98 1.55
C GLY A 383 24.30 -4.59 3.02
N LEU A 384 24.86 -3.45 3.46
CA LEU A 384 24.70 -2.96 4.82
C LEU A 384 23.23 -2.57 5.11
N ALA A 385 22.57 -1.87 4.18
CA ALA A 385 21.16 -1.54 4.33
C ALA A 385 20.27 -2.79 4.25
N MET A 386 20.55 -3.70 3.31
CA MET A 386 19.75 -4.93 3.16
C MET A 386 19.75 -5.79 4.42
N SER A 387 20.90 -6.02 5.04
CA SER A 387 20.94 -6.80 6.29
C SER A 387 20.11 -6.15 7.40
N GLY A 388 20.16 -4.83 7.55
CA GLY A 388 19.31 -4.15 8.53
C GLY A 388 17.81 -4.25 8.22
N TYR A 389 17.43 -4.20 6.94
CA TYR A 389 16.03 -4.36 6.53
C TYR A 389 15.52 -5.80 6.66
N GLU A 390 16.37 -6.79 6.42
CA GLU A 390 16.07 -8.20 6.62
C GLU A 390 15.68 -8.45 8.07
N GLU A 391 16.53 -8.07 9.02
CA GLU A 391 16.26 -8.19 10.47
C GLU A 391 15.00 -7.42 10.89
N LEU A 392 14.80 -6.19 10.39
CA LEU A 392 13.57 -5.43 10.68
C LEU A 392 12.30 -6.13 10.18
N LEU A 393 12.36 -6.78 9.03
CA LEU A 393 11.23 -7.51 8.46
C LEU A 393 11.02 -8.85 9.16
N GLU A 394 12.09 -9.52 9.60
CA GLU A 394 12.00 -10.69 10.49
C GLU A 394 11.24 -10.32 11.76
N GLU A 395 11.68 -9.30 12.49
CA GLU A 395 11.01 -8.80 13.69
C GLU A 395 9.54 -8.47 13.42
N PHE A 396 9.23 -7.83 12.29
CA PHE A 396 7.85 -7.54 11.90
C PHE A 396 7.00 -8.81 11.74
N PHE A 397 7.48 -9.83 11.02
CA PHE A 397 6.73 -11.07 10.83
C PHE A 397 6.69 -11.95 12.08
N LEU A 398 7.73 -11.91 12.93
CA LEU A 398 7.73 -12.54 14.24
C LEU A 398 6.64 -11.93 15.14
N TRP A 399 6.58 -10.60 15.20
CA TRP A 399 5.55 -9.86 15.92
C TRP A 399 4.14 -10.15 15.38
N LEU A 400 3.95 -10.15 14.06
CA LEU A 400 2.67 -10.53 13.46
C LEU A 400 2.26 -11.94 13.88
N ARG A 401 3.17 -12.92 13.85
CA ARG A 401 2.87 -14.31 14.18
C ARG A 401 2.47 -14.47 15.65
N GLU A 402 3.12 -13.73 16.53
CA GLU A 402 2.89 -13.83 17.97
C GLU A 402 1.65 -13.05 18.43
N LYS A 403 1.47 -11.83 17.92
CA LYS A 403 0.47 -10.88 18.43
C LYS A 403 -0.74 -10.69 17.50
N HIS A 404 -0.57 -10.91 16.21
CA HIS A 404 -1.58 -10.63 15.17
C HIS A 404 -1.68 -11.77 14.12
N PRO A 405 -1.91 -13.03 14.54
CA PRO A 405 -1.87 -14.19 13.63
C PRO A 405 -3.01 -14.19 12.59
N ASP A 406 -3.93 -13.24 12.69
CA ASP A 406 -5.09 -13.06 11.82
C ASP A 406 -4.88 -11.98 10.73
N VAL A 407 -3.70 -11.34 10.70
CA VAL A 407 -3.32 -10.35 9.69
C VAL A 407 -2.55 -10.99 8.54
N LEU A 408 -2.88 -10.58 7.31
CA LEU A 408 -2.16 -10.98 6.10
C LEU A 408 -1.51 -9.77 5.43
N VAL A 409 -0.26 -9.91 5.00
CA VAL A 409 0.44 -8.98 4.10
C VAL A 409 0.37 -9.52 2.68
N VAL A 410 -0.13 -8.72 1.76
CA VAL A 410 -0.13 -8.99 0.31
C VAL A 410 0.95 -8.12 -0.32
N ASN A 411 1.96 -8.73 -0.92
CA ASN A 411 3.13 -8.05 -1.46
C ASN A 411 3.33 -8.29 -2.96
N SER A 412 3.79 -7.27 -3.67
CA SER A 412 4.19 -7.39 -5.06
C SER A 412 5.48 -8.20 -5.23
N ALA A 413 5.51 -9.16 -6.16
CA ALA A 413 6.71 -9.95 -6.44
C ALA A 413 7.92 -9.09 -6.86
N GLY A 414 7.68 -8.01 -7.61
CA GLY A 414 8.71 -7.12 -8.15
C GLY A 414 8.68 -7.07 -9.67
N ASN A 415 9.30 -6.03 -10.21
CA ASN A 415 9.30 -5.70 -11.65
C ASN A 415 10.70 -5.83 -12.28
N GLY A 416 11.59 -6.64 -11.70
CA GLY A 416 12.98 -6.78 -12.11
C GLY A 416 13.26 -7.93 -13.08
N SER A 417 12.22 -8.64 -13.54
CA SER A 417 12.36 -9.90 -14.29
C SER A 417 13.31 -10.87 -13.58
N SER A 418 13.21 -10.98 -12.24
CA SER A 418 14.12 -11.79 -11.41
C SER A 418 13.39 -12.86 -10.60
N PHE A 419 14.15 -13.68 -9.87
CA PHE A 419 13.63 -14.71 -8.98
C PHE A 419 13.24 -14.10 -7.63
N SER A 420 11.96 -14.22 -7.26
CA SER A 420 11.42 -13.73 -5.99
C SER A 420 12.03 -14.46 -4.77
N SER A 421 12.55 -15.68 -4.94
CA SER A 421 13.14 -16.54 -3.92
C SER A 421 14.60 -16.26 -3.60
N THR A 422 15.23 -15.30 -4.27
CA THR A 422 16.61 -14.91 -3.98
C THR A 422 16.66 -14.00 -2.75
N ASP A 423 16.54 -14.60 -1.58
CA ASP A 423 16.58 -13.92 -0.26
C ASP A 423 17.78 -12.98 -0.12
N GLU A 424 18.97 -13.40 -0.55
CA GLU A 424 20.18 -12.58 -0.54
C GLU A 424 20.06 -11.28 -1.36
N TYR A 425 19.10 -11.19 -2.30
CA TYR A 425 19.00 -10.12 -3.28
C TYR A 425 17.63 -9.42 -3.34
N ARG A 426 16.60 -9.87 -2.62
CA ARG A 426 15.23 -9.35 -2.77
C ARG A 426 14.48 -9.33 -1.43
N LEU A 427 13.86 -8.20 -1.08
CA LEU A 427 12.97 -8.09 0.09
C LEU A 427 11.71 -7.23 -0.20
N PRO A 428 10.52 -7.54 0.33
CA PRO A 428 10.23 -8.58 1.30
C PRO A 428 9.75 -9.89 0.66
N SER A 429 9.55 -9.94 -0.66
CA SER A 429 8.92 -11.08 -1.36
C SER A 429 9.63 -12.43 -1.19
N SER A 430 10.89 -12.44 -0.78
CA SER A 430 11.66 -13.67 -0.52
C SER A 430 11.28 -14.36 0.78
N PHE A 431 10.84 -13.61 1.81
CA PHE A 431 10.54 -14.13 3.14
C PHE A 431 9.55 -15.29 3.10
N ILE A 432 9.84 -16.38 3.80
CA ILE A 432 8.96 -17.55 3.89
C ILE A 432 8.12 -17.46 5.17
N THR A 433 6.86 -17.06 5.03
CA THR A 433 5.90 -17.00 6.14
C THR A 433 4.46 -17.10 5.63
N ASP A 434 3.57 -17.71 6.42
CA ASP A 434 2.16 -17.85 6.08
C ASP A 434 1.44 -16.50 5.97
N GLN A 435 1.96 -15.47 6.66
CA GLN A 435 1.41 -14.12 6.71
C GLN A 435 1.88 -13.20 5.56
N LEU A 436 2.68 -13.71 4.62
CA LEU A 436 3.10 -12.99 3.41
C LEU A 436 2.64 -13.72 2.14
N LEU A 437 1.71 -13.12 1.41
CA LEU A 437 1.23 -13.60 0.12
C LEU A 437 1.85 -12.77 -1.00
N VAL A 438 2.58 -13.41 -1.90
CA VAL A 438 3.34 -12.74 -2.98
C VAL A 438 2.58 -12.82 -4.30
N VAL A 439 2.40 -11.66 -4.94
CA VAL A 439 1.58 -11.51 -6.14
C VAL A 439 2.43 -11.18 -7.35
N GLY A 440 2.39 -12.07 -8.34
CA GLY A 440 2.99 -11.88 -9.67
C GLY A 440 2.05 -11.17 -10.64
N GLY A 441 2.61 -10.74 -11.77
CA GLY A 441 1.89 -9.95 -12.77
C GLY A 441 1.68 -10.69 -14.09
N HIS A 442 0.43 -10.75 -14.55
CA HIS A 442 0.07 -11.22 -15.90
C HIS A 442 -0.61 -10.12 -16.72
N GLN A 443 -0.73 -10.34 -18.02
CA GLN A 443 -1.47 -9.50 -18.96
C GLN A 443 -2.23 -10.35 -19.98
N ARG A 444 -3.28 -9.80 -20.57
CA ARG A 444 -4.01 -10.44 -21.69
C ARG A 444 -3.08 -10.65 -22.88
N THR A 445 -3.24 -11.82 -23.50
CA THR A 445 -2.74 -12.07 -24.86
C THR A 445 -3.69 -11.44 -25.87
N GLU A 446 -3.24 -11.34 -27.13
CA GLU A 446 -4.08 -10.95 -28.28
C GLU A 446 -5.12 -12.03 -28.67
N ARG A 447 -5.15 -13.16 -27.97
CA ARG A 447 -6.04 -14.28 -28.24
C ARG A 447 -7.43 -13.99 -27.64
N ASP A 448 -8.41 -13.82 -28.53
CA ASP A 448 -9.84 -13.71 -28.20
C ASP A 448 -10.62 -14.99 -28.55
N ASP A 449 -9.93 -16.01 -29.08
CA ASP A 449 -10.50 -17.29 -29.52
C ASP A 449 -10.55 -18.36 -28.42
N VAL A 450 -10.03 -18.05 -27.23
CA VAL A 450 -9.99 -18.97 -26.08
C VAL A 450 -10.85 -18.48 -24.93
N ALA A 451 -11.37 -19.44 -24.16
CA ALA A 451 -12.16 -19.16 -22.97
C ALA A 451 -11.31 -18.48 -21.88
N VAL A 452 -11.96 -17.74 -20.98
CA VAL A 452 -11.27 -17.02 -19.90
C VAL A 452 -10.43 -17.96 -19.05
N ASP A 453 -10.88 -19.19 -18.77
CA ASP A 453 -10.17 -20.19 -17.97
C ASP A 453 -9.07 -20.95 -18.72
N ASP A 454 -8.90 -20.70 -20.02
CA ASP A 454 -7.80 -21.27 -20.79
C ASP A 454 -6.45 -20.65 -20.35
N PRO A 455 -5.40 -21.46 -20.13
CA PRO A 455 -4.08 -20.95 -19.77
C PRO A 455 -3.48 -19.96 -20.78
N ALA A 456 -3.85 -20.06 -22.06
CA ALA A 456 -3.38 -19.16 -23.12
C ALA A 456 -4.13 -17.81 -23.16
N TYR A 457 -5.17 -17.63 -22.33
CA TYR A 457 -5.91 -16.38 -22.23
C TYR A 457 -5.05 -15.23 -21.65
N VAL A 458 -3.97 -15.55 -20.94
CA VAL A 458 -3.02 -14.54 -20.46
C VAL A 458 -1.60 -15.04 -20.63
N GLU A 459 -0.66 -14.11 -20.60
CA GLU A 459 0.75 -14.38 -20.51
C GLU A 459 1.34 -13.65 -19.30
N LYS A 460 2.47 -14.16 -18.80
CA LYS A 460 3.23 -13.46 -17.76
C LYS A 460 3.67 -12.10 -18.32
N ARG A 461 3.57 -11.04 -17.51
CA ARG A 461 4.22 -9.77 -17.85
C ARG A 461 5.73 -9.96 -17.84
N GLU A 462 6.42 -9.51 -18.89
CA GLU A 462 7.87 -9.69 -19.03
C GLU A 462 8.64 -9.27 -17.77
N SER A 463 8.37 -8.05 -17.29
CA SER A 463 8.96 -7.47 -16.06
C SER A 463 8.67 -8.24 -14.76
N SER A 464 7.62 -9.06 -14.71
CA SER A 464 7.20 -9.69 -13.45
C SER A 464 8.28 -10.66 -12.99
N ASN A 465 8.66 -10.53 -11.72
CA ASN A 465 9.39 -11.57 -11.02
C ASN A 465 8.56 -12.87 -10.96
N VAL A 466 9.26 -14.00 -10.85
CA VAL A 466 8.71 -15.36 -10.93
C VAL A 466 9.22 -16.23 -9.77
N ASP A 467 8.97 -17.53 -9.85
CA ASP A 467 9.32 -18.65 -8.97
C ASP A 467 8.29 -19.05 -7.89
N MET A 468 8.65 -20.11 -7.15
CA MET A 468 7.85 -20.72 -6.10
C MET A 468 7.53 -19.81 -4.91
N ARG A 469 8.16 -18.64 -4.76
CA ARG A 469 7.73 -17.65 -3.77
C ARG A 469 6.50 -16.89 -4.23
N VAL A 470 6.25 -16.78 -5.53
CA VAL A 470 5.02 -16.17 -6.05
C VAL A 470 3.85 -17.13 -5.83
N ASP A 471 2.86 -16.69 -5.05
CA ASP A 471 1.71 -17.51 -4.69
C ASP A 471 0.65 -17.56 -5.80
N ILE A 472 0.43 -16.42 -6.45
CA ILE A 472 -0.62 -16.26 -7.46
C ILE A 472 -0.30 -15.09 -8.39
N MET A 473 -0.70 -15.18 -9.66
CA MET A 473 -0.64 -14.05 -10.59
C MET A 473 -1.99 -13.35 -10.73
N ALA A 474 -1.96 -12.03 -10.84
CA ALA A 474 -3.11 -11.21 -11.17
C ALA A 474 -2.78 -10.19 -12.28
N SER A 475 -3.82 -9.65 -12.91
CA SER A 475 -3.70 -8.60 -13.94
C SER A 475 -2.82 -7.45 -13.45
N ALA A 476 -1.69 -7.24 -14.12
CA ALA A 476 -0.68 -6.25 -13.74
C ALA A 476 -0.91 -4.87 -14.37
N CYS A 477 -1.87 -4.73 -15.28
CA CYS A 477 -2.12 -3.49 -15.99
C CYS A 477 -3.47 -2.88 -15.58
N THR A 478 -3.46 -1.57 -15.37
CA THR A 478 -4.64 -0.76 -15.04
C THR A 478 -4.55 0.60 -15.73
N ARG A 479 -5.64 1.35 -15.73
CA ARG A 479 -5.62 2.77 -16.13
C ARG A 479 -5.47 3.64 -14.90
N ALA A 480 -4.66 4.69 -15.05
CA ALA A 480 -4.54 5.76 -14.08
C ALA A 480 -5.84 6.57 -13.98
N SER A 481 -6.05 7.25 -12.85
CA SER A 481 -7.13 8.21 -12.71
C SER A 481 -6.84 9.47 -13.54
N THR A 482 -7.88 10.21 -13.87
CA THR A 482 -7.81 11.46 -14.64
C THR A 482 -8.50 12.59 -13.88
N ALA A 483 -8.20 13.83 -14.25
CA ALA A 483 -8.90 14.99 -13.69
C ALA A 483 -10.32 15.19 -14.26
N LYS A 484 -10.69 14.47 -15.33
CA LYS A 484 -11.97 14.67 -16.04
C LYS A 484 -12.81 13.40 -16.03
N ALA A 485 -14.09 13.56 -15.70
CA ALA A 485 -15.06 12.47 -15.69
C ALA A 485 -15.15 11.78 -17.06
N GLY A 486 -15.16 10.45 -17.04
CA GLY A 486 -15.24 9.61 -18.24
C GLY A 486 -13.99 9.56 -19.14
N GLU A 487 -12.91 10.29 -18.81
CA GLU A 487 -11.65 10.22 -19.54
C GLU A 487 -10.87 8.94 -19.17
N GLN A 488 -10.25 8.31 -20.17
CA GLN A 488 -9.36 7.17 -19.92
C GLN A 488 -7.94 7.64 -19.66
N GLY A 489 -7.42 7.32 -18.47
CA GLY A 489 -6.04 7.61 -18.11
C GLY A 489 -5.02 6.75 -18.87
N ALA A 490 -3.75 7.11 -18.67
CA ALA A 490 -2.60 6.34 -19.13
C ALA A 490 -2.63 4.91 -18.57
N VAL A 491 -2.08 3.97 -19.32
CA VAL A 491 -1.97 2.58 -18.85
C VAL A 491 -0.72 2.46 -18.01
N HIS A 492 -0.89 2.00 -16.78
CA HIS A 492 0.20 1.67 -15.87
C HIS A 492 0.26 0.15 -15.71
N CYS A 493 1.46 -0.40 -15.74
CA CYS A 493 1.67 -1.84 -15.63
C CYS A 493 2.81 -2.17 -14.66
N GLY A 494 2.59 -3.17 -13.82
CA GLY A 494 3.48 -3.55 -12.74
C GLY A 494 2.81 -4.51 -11.76
N THR A 495 3.62 -5.32 -11.06
CA THR A 495 3.15 -6.16 -9.95
C THR A 495 2.54 -5.32 -8.82
N SER A 496 2.94 -4.04 -8.71
CA SER A 496 2.33 -3.01 -7.86
C SER A 496 0.83 -2.80 -8.10
N TYR A 497 0.33 -3.08 -9.31
CA TYR A 497 -1.10 -3.01 -9.67
C TYR A 497 -1.81 -4.38 -9.63
N ALA A 498 -1.07 -5.49 -9.70
CA ALA A 498 -1.63 -6.82 -9.47
C ALA A 498 -1.97 -7.05 -7.99
N THR A 499 -1.10 -6.57 -7.10
CA THR A 499 -1.20 -6.68 -5.64
C THR A 499 -2.52 -6.14 -5.05
N PRO A 500 -2.96 -4.89 -5.34
CA PRO A 500 -4.21 -4.35 -4.81
C PRO A 500 -5.46 -5.11 -5.24
N MET A 501 -5.43 -5.78 -6.41
CA MET A 501 -6.53 -6.65 -6.84
C MET A 501 -6.69 -7.85 -5.89
N VAL A 502 -5.58 -8.50 -5.53
CA VAL A 502 -5.57 -9.62 -4.57
C VAL A 502 -5.91 -9.11 -3.17
N THR A 503 -5.40 -7.96 -2.75
CA THR A 503 -5.76 -7.31 -1.48
C THR A 503 -7.28 -7.09 -1.38
N GLY A 504 -7.90 -6.53 -2.41
CA GLY A 504 -9.36 -6.33 -2.45
C GLY A 504 -10.13 -7.65 -2.40
N MET A 505 -9.64 -8.67 -3.11
CA MET A 505 -10.21 -10.03 -3.07
C MET A 505 -10.16 -10.62 -1.64
N VAL A 506 -9.02 -10.52 -0.96
CA VAL A 506 -8.86 -10.98 0.43
C VAL A 506 -9.79 -10.22 1.38
N ALA A 507 -9.90 -8.90 1.25
CA ALA A 507 -10.81 -8.11 2.07
C ALA A 507 -12.27 -8.55 1.87
N ALA A 508 -12.69 -8.83 0.64
CA ALA A 508 -14.02 -9.37 0.35
C ALA A 508 -14.22 -10.77 0.96
N MET A 509 -13.22 -11.65 0.92
CA MET A 509 -13.27 -12.97 1.59
C MET A 509 -13.44 -12.82 3.10
N LEU A 510 -12.66 -11.94 3.73
CA LEU A 510 -12.72 -11.66 5.16
C LEU A 510 -14.04 -11.01 5.57
N SER A 511 -14.65 -10.19 4.71
CA SER A 511 -15.98 -9.64 4.96
C SER A 511 -17.03 -10.75 5.08
N ILE A 512 -16.88 -11.85 4.32
CA ILE A 512 -17.78 -13.01 4.33
C ILE A 512 -17.49 -13.92 5.52
N ASN A 513 -16.22 -14.25 5.74
CA ASN A 513 -15.76 -15.11 6.83
C ASN A 513 -14.56 -14.48 7.55
N PRO A 514 -14.79 -13.68 8.61
CA PRO A 514 -13.71 -12.98 9.30
C PRO A 514 -12.79 -13.89 10.12
N ARG A 515 -13.13 -15.18 10.24
CA ARG A 515 -12.36 -16.19 10.98
C ARG A 515 -11.30 -16.89 10.14
N LEU A 516 -11.21 -16.58 8.84
CA LEU A 516 -10.18 -17.15 7.98
C LEU A 516 -8.79 -16.71 8.47
N THR A 517 -7.90 -17.68 8.63
CA THR A 517 -6.47 -17.42 8.88
C THR A 517 -5.74 -17.08 7.57
N PRO A 518 -4.58 -16.43 7.63
CA PRO A 518 -3.71 -16.21 6.46
C PRO A 518 -3.47 -17.47 5.62
N GLU A 519 -3.16 -18.60 6.26
CA GLU A 519 -3.00 -19.91 5.59
C GLU A 519 -4.28 -20.35 4.86
N GLN A 520 -5.45 -20.22 5.51
CA GLN A 520 -6.73 -20.59 4.90
C GLN A 520 -7.08 -19.68 3.72
N ILE A 521 -6.75 -18.39 3.79
CA ILE A 521 -6.94 -17.44 2.69
C ILE A 521 -6.08 -17.86 1.50
N ARG A 522 -4.78 -18.12 1.72
CA ARG A 522 -3.87 -18.63 0.68
C ARG A 522 -4.44 -19.90 0.05
N MET A 523 -4.81 -20.88 0.87
CA MET A 523 -5.37 -22.15 0.40
C MET A 523 -6.64 -21.97 -0.43
N LEU A 524 -7.55 -21.07 -0.03
CA LEU A 524 -8.78 -20.80 -0.79
C LEU A 524 -8.49 -20.14 -2.13
N LEU A 525 -7.61 -19.13 -2.16
CA LEU A 525 -7.18 -18.46 -3.40
C LEU A 525 -6.55 -19.45 -4.38
N ARG A 526 -5.66 -20.31 -3.87
CA ARG A 526 -4.98 -21.35 -4.64
C ARG A 526 -5.92 -22.45 -5.16
N ARG A 527 -6.86 -22.91 -4.32
CA ARG A 527 -7.91 -23.86 -4.72
C ARG A 527 -8.85 -23.30 -5.78
N SER A 528 -9.10 -21.99 -5.75
CA SER A 528 -9.92 -21.33 -6.76
C SER A 528 -9.18 -21.00 -8.05
N ALA A 529 -7.85 -20.99 -8.04
CA ALA A 529 -7.05 -20.41 -9.11
C ALA A 529 -7.31 -21.08 -10.47
N MET A 530 -7.39 -20.25 -11.51
CA MET A 530 -7.23 -20.70 -12.90
C MET A 530 -5.74 -20.95 -13.18
N THR A 531 -5.42 -21.58 -14.30
CA THR A 531 -4.03 -21.84 -14.71
C THR A 531 -3.49 -20.74 -15.63
N ILE A 532 -2.17 -20.55 -15.65
CA ILE A 532 -1.45 -19.70 -16.61
C ILE A 532 -0.21 -20.46 -17.12
N GLY A 533 0.17 -20.21 -18.38
CA GLY A 533 1.36 -20.80 -18.99
C GLY A 533 1.09 -22.15 -19.69
N SER A 534 1.99 -22.52 -20.60
CA SER A 534 1.87 -23.72 -21.43
C SER A 534 2.53 -24.97 -20.84
N ASN A 535 3.39 -24.80 -19.83
CA ASN A 535 4.26 -25.84 -19.30
C ASN A 535 3.77 -26.36 -17.94
N TYR A 536 4.22 -27.56 -17.56
CA TYR A 536 4.09 -28.06 -16.19
C TYR A 536 5.31 -27.55 -15.39
N ASP A 537 5.03 -26.78 -14.34
CA ASP A 537 5.98 -26.09 -13.45
C ASP A 537 6.50 -27.05 -12.36
N PHE A 538 7.13 -28.15 -12.77
CA PHE A 538 7.86 -29.07 -11.88
C PHE A 538 9.37 -29.01 -12.11
N GLU A 539 9.86 -27.88 -12.58
CA GLU A 539 11.28 -27.70 -12.83
C GLU A 539 12.03 -27.43 -11.51
N PRO A 540 13.36 -27.63 -11.45
CA PRO A 540 14.13 -27.41 -10.22
C PRO A 540 14.07 -25.95 -9.75
N VAL A 541 14.36 -25.70 -8.47
CA VAL A 541 14.57 -24.34 -7.92
C VAL A 541 15.51 -23.55 -8.84
N GLY A 542 15.03 -22.44 -9.40
CA GLY A 542 15.76 -21.62 -10.40
C GLY A 542 15.33 -21.82 -11.86
N ALA A 543 14.24 -22.54 -12.12
CA ALA A 543 13.59 -22.59 -13.42
C ALA A 543 12.44 -21.57 -13.56
N ASP A 544 11.97 -21.37 -14.80
CA ASP A 544 10.97 -20.37 -15.22
C ASP A 544 9.52 -20.63 -14.69
N ASP A 545 9.37 -21.26 -13.53
CA ASP A 545 8.07 -21.46 -12.88
C ASP A 545 7.47 -20.09 -12.56
N LEU A 546 6.28 -19.78 -13.09
CA LEU A 546 5.70 -18.46 -12.91
C LEU A 546 5.24 -18.22 -11.46
N THR A 547 4.81 -19.29 -10.79
CA THR A 547 4.34 -19.32 -9.39
C THR A 547 4.66 -20.68 -8.75
N ALA A 548 4.40 -20.82 -7.46
CA ALA A 548 4.31 -22.14 -6.84
C ALA A 548 3.28 -23.02 -7.59
N PRO A 549 3.65 -24.26 -7.99
CA PRO A 549 2.76 -25.10 -8.79
C PRO A 549 1.50 -25.50 -8.03
N ILE A 550 0.39 -25.64 -8.75
CA ILE A 550 -0.87 -26.14 -8.17
C ILE A 550 -0.68 -27.56 -7.67
N LEU A 551 -0.93 -27.76 -6.37
CA LEU A 551 -0.74 -29.03 -5.70
C LEU A 551 -2.03 -29.87 -5.73
N PRO A 552 -1.94 -31.22 -5.66
CA PRO A 552 -3.13 -32.07 -5.54
C PRO A 552 -4.04 -31.70 -4.35
N SER A 553 -3.48 -31.24 -3.23
CA SER A 553 -4.23 -30.76 -2.06
C SER A 553 -5.10 -29.52 -2.35
N GLU A 554 -4.78 -28.80 -3.42
CA GLU A 554 -5.51 -27.63 -3.95
C GLU A 554 -6.55 -28.04 -5.02
N ARG A 555 -6.66 -29.34 -5.31
CA ARG A 555 -7.62 -29.95 -6.24
C ARG A 555 -8.30 -31.19 -5.63
N GLU A 556 -8.71 -31.10 -4.37
CA GLU A 556 -9.41 -32.17 -3.65
C GLU A 556 -8.66 -33.51 -3.63
N PHE A 557 -7.33 -33.46 -3.58
CA PHE A 557 -6.43 -34.62 -3.64
C PHE A 557 -6.51 -35.44 -4.95
N LYS A 558 -7.01 -34.84 -6.04
CA LYS A 558 -7.02 -35.45 -7.38
C LYS A 558 -5.64 -35.32 -8.03
N LEU A 559 -4.84 -36.38 -7.91
CA LEU A 559 -3.47 -36.46 -8.46
C LEU A 559 -3.38 -36.23 -9.99
N HIS A 560 -4.44 -36.56 -10.73
CA HIS A 560 -4.48 -36.44 -12.20
C HIS A 560 -5.36 -35.29 -12.68
N ASP A 561 -5.61 -34.30 -11.81
CA ASP A 561 -6.28 -33.07 -12.24
C ASP A 561 -5.40 -32.33 -13.26
N LYS A 562 -6.02 -31.79 -14.32
CA LYS A 562 -5.32 -31.13 -15.43
C LYS A 562 -4.55 -29.88 -15.00
N ASP A 563 -4.92 -29.29 -13.86
CA ASP A 563 -4.32 -28.07 -13.34
C ASP A 563 -3.10 -28.36 -12.44
N VAL A 564 -2.97 -29.60 -11.92
CA VAL A 564 -1.88 -29.96 -11.02
C VAL A 564 -0.54 -29.82 -11.72
N GLY A 565 0.40 -29.13 -11.06
CA GLY A 565 1.70 -28.81 -11.61
C GLY A 565 1.71 -27.57 -12.51
N ARG A 566 0.65 -26.76 -12.57
CA ARG A 566 0.65 -25.52 -13.35
C ARG A 566 0.66 -24.30 -12.43
N SER A 567 1.04 -23.15 -12.98
CA SER A 567 1.01 -21.89 -12.26
C SER A 567 -0.40 -21.37 -12.03
N ALA A 568 -0.58 -20.68 -10.90
CA ALA A 568 -1.87 -20.16 -10.47
C ALA A 568 -2.11 -18.72 -10.93
N ARG A 569 -3.31 -18.50 -11.43
CA ARG A 569 -3.87 -17.21 -11.79
C ARG A 569 -5.15 -16.95 -10.98
N LEU A 570 -5.31 -15.72 -10.51
CA LEU A 570 -6.46 -15.29 -9.72
C LEU A 570 -7.79 -15.58 -10.41
N ASP A 571 -8.69 -16.28 -9.71
CA ASP A 571 -10.12 -16.39 -10.03
C ASP A 571 -10.92 -15.80 -8.88
N MET A 572 -11.35 -14.55 -9.05
CA MET A 572 -12.03 -13.81 -7.98
C MET A 572 -13.41 -14.40 -7.66
N GLN A 573 -14.14 -14.87 -8.69
CA GLN A 573 -15.49 -15.40 -8.49
C GLN A 573 -15.43 -16.74 -7.75
N LYS A 574 -14.54 -17.64 -8.16
CA LYS A 574 -14.41 -18.94 -7.51
C LYS A 574 -13.86 -18.82 -6.10
N ALA A 575 -12.97 -17.86 -5.83
CA ALA A 575 -12.49 -17.57 -4.48
C ALA A 575 -13.65 -17.20 -3.54
N LEU A 576 -14.54 -16.28 -3.95
CA LEU A 576 -15.73 -15.92 -3.15
C LEU A 576 -16.64 -17.11 -2.89
N ASP A 577 -16.86 -17.96 -3.91
CA ASP A 577 -17.67 -19.17 -3.78
C ASP A 577 -17.11 -20.14 -2.74
N LEU A 578 -15.81 -20.43 -2.80
CA LEU A 578 -15.16 -21.28 -1.81
C LEU A 578 -15.16 -20.64 -0.41
N THR A 579 -15.05 -19.31 -0.30
CA THR A 579 -15.18 -18.62 0.98
C THR A 579 -16.58 -18.78 1.58
N VAL A 580 -17.64 -18.67 0.78
CA VAL A 580 -19.01 -18.93 1.26
C VAL A 580 -19.14 -20.37 1.77
N GLN A 581 -18.62 -21.34 1.02
CA GLN A 581 -18.64 -22.76 1.42
C GLN A 581 -17.82 -23.02 2.70
N SER A 582 -16.80 -22.20 2.99
CA SER A 582 -16.00 -22.31 4.21
C SER A 582 -16.79 -21.98 5.49
N LEU A 583 -17.96 -21.33 5.39
CA LEU A 583 -18.81 -21.05 6.55
C LEU A 583 -19.44 -22.32 7.12
N ASP A 584 -19.76 -23.29 6.26
CA ASP A 584 -20.46 -24.54 6.62
C ASP A 584 -19.49 -25.67 7.02
N ARG A 585 -18.22 -25.57 6.61
CA ARG A 585 -17.17 -26.53 6.99
C ARG A 585 -16.71 -26.22 8.42
N VAL A 586 -17.34 -26.87 9.38
CA VAL A 586 -16.84 -26.94 10.76
C VAL A 586 -15.42 -27.51 10.71
N ARG A 587 -14.50 -26.82 11.41
CA ARG A 587 -13.05 -27.05 11.45
C ARG A 587 -12.65 -28.51 11.58
#